data_AF-A0A536DT75-F1
#
_entry.id   AF-A0A536DT75-F1
#
_cell.length_a   1.000
_cell.length_b   1.000
_cell.length_c   1.000
_cell.angle_alpha   90.00
_cell.angle_beta   90.00
_cell.angle_gamma   90.00
#
_symmetry.space_group_name_H-M   'P 1'
#
loop_
_entity.id
_entity.type
_entity.pdbx_description
1 polymer ?
#
loop_
_entity_poly.entity_id
_entity_poly.type
_entity_poly.pdbx_seq_one_letter_code
_entity_poly.pdbx_strand_id
1 'polypeptide(L)'
;MAAKRPAYGCRVKLVAESFAWPFRGRRRSTWAAGVLCVLLLPVLFIPLLGYAIAATRAAEQDPSQGPPAWRMSASLLADGFWTALAVLLTLLPFAIAWDPLSSAFFNAGASPTRDAAMSAIYAHVIAFFALALPWGLVALLVLPHATASFAATGKPADLFNLAAAVRGVRRDFAAWNLAAAAIVTGWTIGLACAGLLCVGIVPGIFYAILVSAHAAAALHRSGPNPSAG
;
A
#
# COMPACT_ATOMS: atom_id res chain seq x y z
N MET A 1 12.73 -24.57 -31.18
CA MET A 1 13.01 -23.77 -29.96
C MET A 1 12.18 -22.50 -30.01
N ALA A 2 10.97 -22.50 -29.44
CA ALA A 2 10.06 -21.36 -29.50
C ALA A 2 10.12 -20.53 -28.20
N ALA A 3 10.17 -19.21 -28.36
CA ALA A 3 10.48 -18.23 -27.33
C ALA A 3 9.39 -18.12 -26.23
N LYS A 4 9.76 -18.44 -24.99
CA LYS A 4 9.03 -18.06 -23.75
C LYS A 4 9.13 -16.53 -23.50
N ARG A 5 8.62 -15.68 -24.40
CA ARG A 5 8.63 -14.20 -24.26
C ARG A 5 7.29 -13.47 -24.05
N PRO A 6 6.08 -14.07 -23.99
CA PRO A 6 4.86 -13.27 -23.76
C PRO A 6 4.63 -12.90 -22.29
N ALA A 7 5.00 -13.78 -21.34
CA ALA A 7 4.72 -13.56 -19.92
C ALA A 7 5.56 -12.43 -19.29
N TYR A 8 6.81 -12.25 -19.73
CA TYR A 8 7.70 -11.22 -19.20
C TYR A 8 7.29 -9.81 -19.68
N GLY A 9 6.89 -9.68 -20.95
CA GLY A 9 6.40 -8.42 -21.50
C GLY A 9 5.10 -7.93 -20.85
N CYS A 10 4.16 -8.85 -20.59
CA CYS A 10 2.92 -8.55 -19.87
C CYS A 10 3.19 -8.06 -18.43
N ARG A 11 4.19 -8.65 -17.77
CA ARG A 11 4.58 -8.34 -16.38
C ARG A 11 5.29 -6.99 -16.22
N VAL A 12 6.21 -6.65 -17.12
CA VAL A 12 6.86 -5.33 -17.12
C VAL A 12 5.86 -4.23 -17.49
N LYS A 13 4.92 -4.52 -18.39
CA LYS A 13 3.83 -3.61 -18.73
C LYS A 13 2.99 -3.27 -17.50
N LEU A 14 2.67 -4.24 -16.64
CA LEU A 14 1.90 -4.00 -15.42
C LEU A 14 2.56 -2.98 -14.47
N VAL A 15 3.87 -3.08 -14.28
CA VAL A 15 4.63 -2.16 -13.41
C VAL A 15 4.62 -0.75 -14.00
N ALA A 16 4.93 -0.62 -15.29
CA ALA A 16 4.90 0.67 -15.99
C ALA A 16 3.49 1.29 -16.01
N GLU A 17 2.45 0.47 -16.20
CA GLU A 17 1.07 0.91 -16.18
C GLU A 17 0.66 1.41 -14.80
N SER A 18 1.11 0.76 -13.73
CA SER A 18 0.81 1.19 -12.35
C SER A 18 1.33 2.60 -12.06
N PHE A 19 2.51 2.97 -12.57
CA PHE A 19 3.08 4.31 -12.40
C PHE A 19 2.41 5.38 -13.26
N ALA A 20 1.91 4.99 -14.44
CA ALA A 20 1.21 5.89 -15.36
C ALA A 20 -0.27 6.07 -15.00
N TRP A 21 -0.87 5.09 -14.33
CA TRP A 21 -2.30 5.03 -14.04
C TRP A 21 -2.84 6.25 -13.28
N PRO A 22 -2.16 6.81 -12.25
CA PRO A 22 -2.61 8.02 -11.55
C PRO A 22 -2.85 9.24 -12.44
N PHE A 23 -2.22 9.28 -13.62
CA PHE A 23 -2.33 10.37 -14.59
C PHE A 23 -3.27 10.06 -15.76
N ARG A 24 -3.83 8.84 -15.81
CA ARG A 24 -4.86 8.50 -16.79
C ARG A 24 -6.16 9.22 -16.40
N GLY A 25 -6.94 9.65 -17.39
CA GLY A 25 -8.20 10.38 -17.19
C GLY A 25 -8.06 11.91 -17.20
N ARG A 26 -9.18 12.60 -17.43
CA ARG A 26 -9.22 14.06 -17.68
C ARG A 26 -9.46 14.94 -16.44
N ARG A 27 -9.62 14.36 -15.24
CA ARG A 27 -10.18 15.09 -14.07
C ARG A 27 -9.10 15.51 -13.07
N ARG A 28 -8.60 16.74 -13.21
CA ARG A 28 -7.70 17.41 -12.24
C ARG A 28 -8.30 17.50 -10.82
N SER A 29 -9.63 17.52 -10.70
CA SER A 29 -10.34 17.57 -9.41
C SER A 29 -10.05 16.38 -8.51
N THR A 30 -9.71 15.22 -9.08
CA THR A 30 -9.41 14.01 -8.30
C THR A 30 -8.14 14.15 -7.48
N TRP A 31 -7.13 14.81 -8.04
CA TRP A 31 -5.87 15.11 -7.37
C TRP A 31 -6.03 16.14 -6.26
N ALA A 32 -6.79 17.20 -6.49
CA ALA A 32 -7.02 18.23 -5.47
C ALA A 32 -7.67 17.65 -4.19
N ALA A 33 -8.72 16.84 -4.35
CA ALA A 33 -9.39 16.18 -3.23
C ALA A 33 -8.50 15.14 -2.53
N GLY A 34 -7.70 14.38 -3.29
CA GLY A 34 -6.74 13.43 -2.73
C GLY A 34 -5.62 14.09 -1.93
N VAL A 35 -5.03 15.15 -2.46
CA VAL A 35 -4.03 15.98 -1.78
C VAL A 35 -4.62 16.58 -0.51
N LEU A 36 -5.86 17.08 -0.54
CA LEU A 36 -6.54 17.57 0.66
C LEU A 36 -6.73 16.46 1.71
N CYS A 37 -7.12 15.26 1.30
CA CYS A 37 -7.27 14.13 2.22
C CYS A 37 -5.94 13.71 2.84
N VAL A 38 -4.83 13.75 2.10
CA VAL A 38 -3.49 13.47 2.64
C VAL A 38 -3.01 14.60 3.56
N LEU A 39 -3.30 15.87 3.22
CA LEU A 39 -2.94 17.01 4.08
C LEU A 39 -3.65 16.92 5.44
N LEU A 40 -4.91 16.50 5.43
CA LEU A 40 -5.74 16.33 6.61
C LEU A 40 -5.82 14.86 7.07
N LEU A 41 -4.78 14.07 6.79
CA LEU A 41 -4.76 12.62 7.04
C LEU A 41 -5.17 12.22 8.47
N PRO A 42 -4.78 12.94 9.55
CA PRO A 42 -5.23 12.59 10.90
C PRO A 42 -6.76 12.54 11.05
N VAL A 43 -7.50 13.28 10.23
CA VAL A 43 -8.96 13.36 10.26
C VAL A 43 -9.59 12.60 9.08
N LEU A 44 -8.95 12.63 7.91
CA LEU A 44 -9.49 12.11 6.64
C LEU A 44 -8.91 10.76 6.21
N PHE A 45 -8.23 10.03 7.09
CA PHE A 45 -7.69 8.71 6.74
C PHE A 45 -8.78 7.71 6.34
N ILE A 46 -9.96 7.72 7.00
CA ILE A 46 -11.08 6.84 6.64
C ILE A 46 -11.53 7.07 5.18
N PRO A 47 -11.95 8.29 4.78
CA PRO A 47 -12.35 8.51 3.39
C PRO A 47 -11.20 8.30 2.39
N LEU A 48 -9.95 8.57 2.79
CA LEU A 48 -8.78 8.29 1.96
C LEU A 48 -8.59 6.79 1.69
N LEU A 49 -8.71 5.95 2.72
CA LEU A 49 -8.62 4.49 2.58
C LEU A 49 -9.82 3.93 1.82
N GLY A 50 -11.02 4.46 2.04
CA GLY A 50 -12.21 4.09 1.27
C GLY A 50 -12.05 4.43 -0.21
N TYR A 51 -11.46 5.58 -0.51
CA TYR A 51 -11.10 5.96 -1.87
C TYR A 51 -10.04 5.04 -2.48
N ALA A 52 -9.05 4.58 -1.69
CA ALA A 52 -8.07 3.60 -2.17
C ALA A 52 -8.77 2.29 -2.61
N ILE A 53 -9.76 1.80 -1.86
CA ILE A 53 -10.57 0.64 -2.25
C ILE A 53 -11.38 0.93 -3.52
N ALA A 54 -12.02 2.09 -3.62
CA ALA A 54 -12.75 2.49 -4.83
C ALA A 54 -11.81 2.56 -6.05
N ALA A 55 -10.58 3.04 -5.87
CA ALA A 55 -9.55 3.07 -6.89
C ALA A 55 -9.10 1.66 -7.29
N THR A 56 -8.92 0.74 -6.32
CA THR A 56 -8.64 -0.67 -6.60
C THR A 56 -9.78 -1.29 -7.42
N ARG A 57 -11.04 -1.10 -7.02
CA ARG A 57 -12.21 -1.59 -7.78
C ARG A 57 -12.26 -1.05 -9.20
N ALA A 58 -12.04 0.25 -9.38
CA ALA A 58 -12.01 0.87 -10.71
C ALA A 58 -10.88 0.30 -11.58
N ALA A 59 -9.69 0.13 -10.99
CA ALA A 59 -8.55 -0.48 -11.66
C ALA A 59 -8.79 -1.97 -11.99
N GLU A 60 -9.53 -2.71 -11.17
CA GLU A 60 -9.94 -4.11 -11.41
C GLU A 60 -10.97 -4.22 -12.55
N GLN A 61 -11.91 -3.29 -12.63
CA GLN A 61 -12.94 -3.27 -13.67
C GLN A 61 -12.38 -2.83 -15.04
N ASP A 62 -11.64 -1.72 -15.08
CA ASP A 62 -11.03 -1.21 -16.32
C ASP A 62 -9.74 -0.41 -16.03
N PRO A 63 -8.54 -1.01 -16.25
CA PRO A 63 -7.23 -0.36 -16.06
C PRO A 63 -6.93 0.76 -17.05
N SER A 64 -7.66 0.80 -18.17
CA SER A 64 -7.47 1.82 -19.18
C SER A 64 -8.03 3.17 -18.70
N GLN A 65 -9.03 3.13 -17.81
CA GLN A 65 -9.58 4.30 -17.15
C GLN A 65 -8.68 4.75 -16.02
N GLY A 66 -8.68 6.06 -15.76
CA GLY A 66 -7.97 6.65 -14.63
C GLY A 66 -8.66 6.46 -13.28
N PRO A 67 -8.11 7.08 -12.22
CA PRO A 67 -8.71 7.04 -10.89
C PRO A 67 -10.16 7.54 -10.88
N PRO A 68 -11.04 6.91 -10.08
CA PRO A 68 -12.46 7.28 -10.04
C PRO A 68 -12.63 8.70 -9.48
N ALA A 69 -13.75 9.34 -9.83
CA ALA A 69 -14.12 10.63 -9.25
C ALA A 69 -14.49 10.46 -7.77
N TRP A 70 -14.14 11.44 -6.94
CA TRP A 70 -14.55 11.47 -5.54
C TRP A 70 -16.07 11.57 -5.44
N ARG A 71 -16.66 10.61 -4.73
CA ARG A 71 -18.09 10.59 -4.39
C ARG A 71 -18.19 10.16 -2.93
N MET A 72 -18.59 11.10 -2.06
CA MET A 72 -18.85 10.75 -0.67
C MET A 72 -20.12 9.91 -0.61
N SER A 73 -19.97 8.65 -0.23
CA SER A 73 -21.06 7.69 -0.06
C SER A 73 -20.87 6.93 1.24
N ALA A 74 -21.97 6.37 1.77
CA ALA A 74 -21.91 5.49 2.93
C ALA A 74 -21.01 4.26 2.67
N SER A 75 -21.00 3.75 1.43
CA SER A 75 -20.11 2.65 1.03
C SER A 75 -18.63 3.03 1.11
N LEU A 76 -18.24 4.22 0.64
CA LEU A 76 -16.86 4.68 0.71
C LEU A 76 -16.38 4.80 2.16
N LEU A 77 -17.22 5.34 3.05
CA LEU A 77 -16.89 5.44 4.47
C LEU A 77 -16.83 4.07 5.14
N ALA A 78 -17.73 3.15 4.81
CA ALA A 78 -17.71 1.78 5.33
C ALA A 78 -16.45 1.03 4.87
N ASP A 79 -16.11 1.10 3.58
CA ASP A 79 -14.89 0.51 3.01
C ASP A 79 -13.64 1.06 3.69
N GLY A 80 -13.62 2.38 3.88
CA GLY A 80 -12.55 3.09 4.57
C GLY A 80 -12.41 2.68 6.03
N PHE A 81 -13.53 2.52 6.74
CA PHE A 81 -13.54 2.09 8.14
C PHE A 81 -12.99 0.67 8.29
N TRP A 82 -13.44 -0.27 7.45
CA TRP A 82 -12.96 -1.65 7.53
C TRP A 82 -11.49 -1.77 7.15
N THR A 83 -11.06 -1.02 6.14
CA THR A 83 -9.66 -0.98 5.71
C THR A 83 -8.78 -0.32 6.79
N ALA A 84 -9.26 0.77 7.42
CA ALA A 84 -8.62 1.38 8.57
C ALA A 84 -8.42 0.39 9.72
N LEU A 85 -9.46 -0.38 10.05
CA LEU A 85 -9.39 -1.40 11.10
C LEU A 85 -8.36 -2.48 10.75
N ALA A 86 -8.33 -2.93 9.49
CA ALA A 86 -7.35 -3.91 9.02
C ALA A 86 -5.91 -3.38 9.10
N VAL A 87 -5.68 -2.14 8.68
CA VAL A 87 -4.37 -1.48 8.80
C VAL A 87 -3.98 -1.31 10.26
N LEU A 88 -4.89 -0.83 11.11
CA LEU A 88 -4.64 -0.65 12.54
C LEU A 88 -4.26 -1.98 13.20
N LEU A 89 -5.03 -3.04 12.99
CA LEU A 89 -4.74 -4.37 13.56
C LEU A 89 -3.43 -4.95 13.02
N THR A 90 -3.09 -4.66 11.76
CA THR A 90 -1.82 -5.07 11.17
C THR A 90 -0.66 -4.34 11.82
N LEU A 91 -0.77 -3.02 12.05
CA LEU A 91 0.30 -2.18 12.61
C LEU A 91 0.37 -2.18 14.15
N LEU A 92 -0.69 -2.64 14.82
CA LEU A 92 -0.77 -2.62 16.28
C LEU A 92 0.39 -3.37 16.96
N PRO A 93 0.80 -4.58 16.54
CA PRO A 93 1.91 -5.25 17.21
C PRO A 93 3.25 -4.56 16.99
N PHE A 94 3.46 -3.87 15.86
CA PHE A 94 4.62 -3.01 15.65
C PHE A 94 4.63 -1.87 16.68
N ALA A 95 3.50 -1.19 16.88
CA ALA A 95 3.40 -0.08 17.82
C ALA A 95 3.63 -0.55 19.27
N ILE A 96 3.09 -1.72 19.65
CA ILE A 96 3.28 -2.31 20.98
C ILE A 96 4.74 -2.74 21.20
N ALA A 97 5.41 -3.25 20.17
CA ALA A 97 6.78 -3.75 20.28
C ALA A 97 7.86 -2.65 20.24
N TRP A 98 7.53 -1.44 19.78
CA TRP A 98 8.51 -0.36 19.59
C TRP A 98 9.17 0.07 20.91
N ASP A 99 8.40 0.52 21.91
CA ASP A 99 8.96 1.03 23.16
C ASP A 99 9.78 -0.02 23.93
N PRO A 100 9.33 -1.28 24.07
CA PRO A 100 10.14 -2.34 24.68
C PRO A 100 11.45 -2.58 23.94
N LEU A 101 11.42 -2.60 22.60
CA LEU A 101 12.61 -2.83 21.80
C LEU A 101 13.60 -1.65 21.88
N SER A 102 13.09 -0.43 21.87
CA SER A 102 13.88 0.79 22.09
C SER A 102 14.60 0.73 23.44
N SER A 103 13.88 0.36 24.50
CA SER A 103 14.46 0.18 25.83
C SER A 103 15.55 -0.89 25.86
N ALA A 104 15.36 -2.00 25.14
CA ALA A 104 16.38 -3.04 25.03
C ALA A 104 17.66 -2.53 24.33
N PHE A 105 17.54 -1.78 23.23
CA PHE A 105 18.70 -1.18 22.54
C PHE A 105 19.43 -0.13 23.38
N PHE A 106 18.68 0.69 24.13
CA PHE A 106 19.25 1.66 25.05
C PHE A 106 20.09 0.97 26.13
N ASN A 107 19.52 -0.04 26.79
CA ASN A 107 20.18 -0.81 27.84
C ASN A 107 21.39 -1.61 27.32
N ALA A 108 21.36 -2.04 26.06
CA ALA A 108 22.48 -2.71 25.41
C ALA A 108 23.62 -1.77 25.01
N GLY A 109 23.46 -0.45 25.15
CA GLY A 109 24.47 0.52 24.75
C GLY A 109 24.69 0.60 23.23
N ALA A 110 23.65 0.33 22.43
CA ALA A 110 23.73 0.30 20.97
C ALA A 110 23.96 1.68 20.32
N SER A 111 23.96 2.76 21.11
CA SER A 111 24.17 4.12 20.62
C SER A 111 25.65 4.44 20.39
N PRO A 112 25.99 5.17 19.31
CA PRO A 112 27.37 5.63 19.07
C PRO A 112 27.81 6.76 20.03
N THR A 113 26.91 7.31 20.84
CA THR A 113 27.18 8.43 21.75
C THR A 113 26.99 8.03 23.22
N ARG A 114 27.73 8.71 24.09
CA ARG A 114 27.64 8.56 25.55
C ARG A 114 26.67 9.53 26.22
N ASP A 115 26.13 10.49 25.46
CA ASP A 115 25.08 11.37 25.96
C ASP A 115 23.76 10.61 26.11
N ALA A 116 23.14 10.69 27.28
CA ALA A 116 21.95 9.90 27.60
C ALA A 116 20.73 10.27 26.75
N ALA A 117 20.53 11.57 26.47
CA ALA A 117 19.40 12.03 25.68
C ALA A 117 19.55 11.61 24.22
N MET A 118 20.73 11.78 23.63
CA MET A 118 21.00 11.33 22.27
C MET A 118 20.97 9.80 22.17
N SER A 119 21.46 9.08 23.18
CA SER A 119 21.40 7.63 23.23
C SER A 119 19.96 7.10 23.20
N ALA A 120 19.05 7.74 23.94
CA ALA A 120 17.63 7.41 23.91
C ALA A 120 17.04 7.62 22.50
N ILE A 121 17.35 8.73 21.83
CA ILE A 121 16.88 8.99 20.45
C ILE A 121 17.39 7.92 19.48
N TYR A 122 18.69 7.62 19.51
CA TYR A 122 19.27 6.58 18.65
C TYR A 122 18.63 5.22 18.90
N ALA A 123 18.37 4.84 20.15
CA ALA A 123 17.70 3.59 20.47
C ALA A 123 16.29 3.50 19.87
N HIS A 124 15.51 4.59 19.91
CA HIS A 124 14.19 4.65 19.27
C HIS A 124 14.28 4.54 17.75
N VAL A 125 15.24 5.21 17.13
CA VAL A 125 15.46 5.17 15.68
C VAL A 125 15.89 3.77 15.24
N ILE A 126 16.83 3.14 15.95
CA ILE A 126 17.28 1.77 15.66
C ILE A 126 16.12 0.79 15.83
N ALA A 127 15.36 0.87 16.92
CA ALA A 127 14.19 0.03 17.15
C ALA A 127 13.14 0.19 16.05
N PHE A 128 12.87 1.43 15.63
CA PHE A 128 11.95 1.72 14.54
C PHE A 128 12.38 1.01 13.25
N PHE A 129 13.65 1.16 12.82
CA PHE A 129 14.13 0.51 11.59
C PHE A 129 14.19 -1.02 11.71
N ALA A 130 14.59 -1.54 12.87
CA ALA A 130 14.64 -2.97 13.15
C ALA A 130 13.26 -3.62 13.05
N LEU A 131 12.20 -2.91 13.45
CA LEU A 131 10.81 -3.37 13.31
C LEU A 131 10.22 -3.06 11.94
N ALA A 132 10.55 -1.92 11.33
CA ALA A 132 9.92 -1.46 10.10
C ALA A 132 10.18 -2.40 8.93
N LEU A 133 11.38 -2.99 8.84
CA LEU A 133 11.71 -3.97 7.79
C LEU A 133 10.85 -5.25 7.85
N PRO A 134 10.85 -6.03 8.95
CA PRO A 134 10.01 -7.22 9.03
C PRO A 134 8.53 -6.87 8.94
N TRP A 135 8.09 -5.75 9.53
CA TRP A 135 6.68 -5.37 9.48
C TRP A 135 6.23 -4.87 8.12
N GLY A 136 7.10 -4.18 7.38
CA GLY A 136 6.86 -3.81 5.99
C GLY A 136 6.65 -5.04 5.11
N LEU A 137 7.43 -6.12 5.33
CA LEU A 137 7.22 -7.39 4.64
C LEU A 137 5.89 -8.04 5.00
N VAL A 138 5.52 -8.06 6.30
CA VAL A 138 4.21 -8.57 6.74
C VAL A 138 3.07 -7.77 6.08
N ALA A 139 3.16 -6.44 6.08
CA ALA A 139 2.18 -5.58 5.44
C ALA A 139 2.05 -5.85 3.94
N LEU A 140 3.17 -6.02 3.22
CA LEU A 140 3.19 -6.37 1.79
C LEU A 140 2.67 -7.78 1.51
N LEU A 141 2.83 -8.72 2.44
CA LEU A 141 2.32 -10.08 2.31
C LEU A 141 0.79 -10.11 2.43
N VAL A 142 0.25 -9.32 3.37
CA VAL A 142 -1.16 -9.35 3.75
C VAL A 142 -1.99 -8.35 2.96
N LEU A 143 -1.65 -7.07 3.05
CA LEU A 143 -2.54 -5.98 2.67
C LEU A 143 -2.89 -5.97 1.18
N PRO A 144 -1.96 -6.18 0.21
CA PRO A 144 -2.31 -6.12 -1.20
C PRO A 144 -3.37 -7.15 -1.62
N HIS A 145 -3.23 -8.41 -1.19
CA HIS A 145 -4.20 -9.46 -1.51
C HIS A 145 -5.53 -9.29 -0.76
N ALA A 146 -5.44 -8.90 0.51
CA ALA A 146 -6.61 -8.58 1.33
C ALA A 146 -7.43 -7.43 0.72
N THR A 147 -6.74 -6.36 0.28
CA THR A 147 -7.31 -5.19 -0.38
C THR A 147 -7.97 -5.57 -1.70
N ALA A 148 -7.29 -6.35 -2.55
CA ALA A 148 -7.83 -6.81 -3.83
C ALA A 148 -9.07 -7.71 -3.63
N SER A 149 -9.02 -8.63 -2.68
CA SER A 149 -10.17 -9.50 -2.38
C SER A 149 -11.36 -8.70 -1.84
N PHE A 150 -11.12 -7.76 -0.92
CA PHE A 150 -12.15 -6.87 -0.38
C PHE A 150 -12.72 -5.92 -1.44
N ALA A 151 -11.88 -5.40 -2.34
CA ALA A 151 -12.32 -4.60 -3.47
C ALA A 151 -13.28 -5.41 -4.36
N ALA A 152 -12.91 -6.64 -4.71
CA ALA A 152 -13.72 -7.50 -5.56
C ALA A 152 -15.04 -7.96 -4.93
N THR A 153 -15.05 -8.31 -3.64
CA THR A 153 -16.23 -8.94 -2.99
C THR A 153 -17.08 -7.98 -2.16
N GLY A 154 -16.51 -6.87 -1.67
CA GLY A 154 -17.12 -5.99 -0.68
C GLY A 154 -17.30 -6.60 0.72
N LYS A 155 -16.74 -7.79 1.00
CA LYS A 155 -16.91 -8.50 2.28
C LYS A 155 -15.77 -8.18 3.25
N PRO A 156 -16.02 -7.53 4.41
CA PRO A 156 -14.95 -7.15 5.33
C PRO A 156 -14.12 -8.33 5.85
N ALA A 157 -14.70 -9.54 5.91
CA ALA A 157 -13.99 -10.75 6.32
C ALA A 157 -12.75 -11.06 5.47
N ASP A 158 -12.73 -10.62 4.20
CA ASP A 158 -11.60 -10.84 3.30
C ASP A 158 -10.36 -10.02 3.70
N LEU A 159 -10.54 -8.89 4.41
CA LEU A 159 -9.44 -8.08 4.93
C LEU A 159 -8.66 -8.79 6.04
N PHE A 160 -9.32 -9.69 6.77
CA PHE A 160 -8.77 -10.38 7.93
C PHE A 160 -8.35 -11.83 7.63
N ASN A 161 -8.49 -12.27 6.38
CA ASN A 161 -8.17 -13.63 5.97
C ASN A 161 -6.68 -13.78 5.61
N LEU A 162 -5.82 -13.75 6.64
CA LEU A 162 -4.37 -13.88 6.49
C LEU A 162 -3.97 -15.15 5.73
N ALA A 163 -4.67 -16.25 5.98
CA ALA A 163 -4.40 -17.52 5.32
C ALA A 163 -4.67 -17.46 3.81
N ALA A 164 -5.72 -16.75 3.39
CA ALA A 164 -5.99 -16.50 1.97
C ALA A 164 -4.92 -15.62 1.33
N ALA A 165 -4.47 -14.56 2.02
CA ALA A 165 -3.39 -13.70 1.53
C ALA A 165 -2.09 -14.51 1.29
N VAL A 166 -1.66 -15.31 2.28
CA VAL A 166 -0.47 -16.16 2.15
C VAL A 166 -0.62 -17.20 1.03
N ARG A 167 -1.79 -17.83 0.91
CA ARG A 167 -2.06 -18.76 -0.21
C ARG A 167 -2.02 -18.04 -1.56
N GLY A 168 -2.52 -16.82 -1.65
CA GLY A 168 -2.46 -15.98 -2.86
C GLY A 168 -1.03 -15.72 -3.30
N VAL A 169 -0.18 -15.29 -2.35
CA VAL A 169 1.26 -15.08 -2.58
C VAL A 169 1.94 -16.36 -3.03
N ARG A 170 1.66 -17.51 -2.40
CA ARG A 170 2.25 -18.79 -2.81
C ARG A 170 1.80 -19.23 -4.21
N ARG A 171 0.56 -18.93 -4.59
CA ARG A 171 -0.01 -19.33 -5.89
C ARG A 171 0.53 -18.50 -7.04
N ASP A 172 0.71 -17.18 -6.85
CA ASP A 172 1.26 -16.29 -7.88
C ASP A 172 2.31 -15.34 -7.28
N PHE A 173 3.41 -15.92 -6.82
CA PHE A 173 4.52 -15.18 -6.22
C PHE A 173 5.09 -14.12 -7.15
N ALA A 174 5.11 -14.38 -8.46
CA ALA A 174 5.69 -13.46 -9.40
C ALA A 174 4.82 -12.21 -9.63
N ALA A 175 3.49 -12.35 -9.70
CA ALA A 175 2.61 -11.19 -9.73
C ALA A 175 2.66 -10.42 -8.41
N TRP A 176 2.67 -11.13 -7.27
CA TRP A 176 2.86 -10.52 -5.96
C TRP A 176 4.16 -9.72 -5.88
N ASN A 177 5.28 -10.29 -6.31
CA ASN A 177 6.58 -9.64 -6.24
C ASN A 177 6.63 -8.38 -7.11
N LEU A 178 5.98 -8.38 -8.27
CA LEU A 178 5.86 -7.20 -9.14
C LEU A 178 4.96 -6.12 -8.53
N ALA A 179 3.83 -6.52 -7.95
CA ALA A 179 2.95 -5.59 -7.24
C ALA A 179 3.65 -4.98 -6.02
N ALA A 180 4.34 -5.81 -5.23
CA ALA A 180 5.15 -5.36 -4.10
C ALA A 180 6.26 -4.40 -4.55
N ALA A 181 6.97 -4.72 -5.63
CA ALA A 181 7.98 -3.83 -6.20
C ALA A 181 7.38 -2.49 -6.65
N ALA A 182 6.22 -2.50 -7.31
CA ALA A 182 5.52 -1.28 -7.73
C ALA A 182 5.06 -0.44 -6.52
N ILE A 183 4.49 -1.08 -5.49
CA ILE A 183 4.08 -0.44 -4.23
C ILE A 183 5.29 0.22 -3.56
N VAL A 184 6.33 -0.56 -3.25
CA VAL A 184 7.52 -0.06 -2.54
C VAL A 184 8.18 1.07 -3.33
N THR A 185 8.32 0.91 -4.64
CA THR A 185 8.90 1.96 -5.50
C THR A 185 8.02 3.21 -5.55
N GLY A 186 6.69 3.05 -5.60
CA GLY A 186 5.74 4.17 -5.54
C GLY A 186 5.87 4.98 -4.26
N TRP A 187 6.01 4.29 -3.12
CA TRP A 187 6.28 4.94 -1.82
C TRP A 187 7.66 5.58 -1.77
N THR A 188 8.71 4.93 -2.30
CA THR A 188 10.04 5.54 -2.41
C THR A 188 10.02 6.81 -3.25
N ILE A 189 9.31 6.83 -4.37
CA ILE A 189 9.12 8.04 -5.19
C ILE A 189 8.35 9.10 -4.40
N GLY A 190 7.23 8.71 -3.79
CA GLY A 190 6.38 9.63 -3.01
C GLY A 190 7.13 10.28 -1.84
N LEU A 191 7.99 9.52 -1.15
CA LEU A 191 8.84 10.01 -0.07
C LEU A 191 10.06 10.79 -0.59
N ALA A 192 10.64 10.40 -1.73
CA ALA A 192 11.74 11.14 -2.36
C ALA A 192 11.31 12.56 -2.78
N CYS A 193 10.02 12.76 -3.09
CA CYS A 193 9.44 14.08 -3.31
C CYS A 193 9.51 15.01 -2.06
N ALA A 194 9.93 14.52 -0.89
CA ALA A 194 10.31 15.34 0.26
C ALA A 194 11.45 16.31 -0.03
N GLY A 195 12.37 15.96 -0.94
CA GLY A 195 13.50 16.81 -1.35
C GLY A 195 13.09 18.08 -2.11
N LEU A 196 11.86 18.15 -2.65
CA LEU A 196 11.28 19.32 -3.31
C LEU A 196 10.54 20.21 -2.29
N LEU A 197 11.28 20.75 -1.32
CA LEU A 197 10.79 21.75 -0.35
C LEU A 197 9.60 21.31 0.52
N CYS A 198 9.47 20.02 0.86
CA CYS A 198 8.35 19.45 1.64
C CYS A 198 6.94 19.54 1.00
N VAL A 199 6.75 20.33 -0.07
CA VAL A 199 5.47 20.45 -0.78
C VAL A 199 5.15 19.19 -1.59
N GLY A 200 6.19 18.49 -2.06
CA GLY A 200 6.04 17.27 -2.86
C GLY A 200 5.57 16.03 -2.09
N ILE A 201 5.66 16.01 -0.75
CA ILE A 201 5.31 14.85 0.07
C ILE A 201 3.82 14.52 -0.04
N VAL A 202 2.96 15.52 0.11
CA VAL A 202 1.50 15.34 0.10
C VAL A 202 1.00 14.75 -1.24
N PRO A 203 1.30 15.34 -2.41
CA PRO A 203 0.96 14.72 -3.69
C PRO A 203 1.70 13.40 -3.94
N GLY A 204 2.93 13.25 -3.42
CA GLY A 204 3.71 12.01 -3.51
C GLY A 204 3.08 10.83 -2.77
N ILE A 205 2.54 11.06 -1.56
CA ILE A 205 1.81 10.04 -0.80
C ILE A 205 0.51 9.67 -1.54
N PHE A 206 -0.24 10.66 -2.02
CA PHE A 206 -1.47 10.36 -2.78
C PHE A 206 -1.16 9.56 -4.06
N TYR A 207 -0.08 9.91 -4.76
CA TYR A 207 0.45 9.13 -5.88
C TYR A 207 0.75 7.69 -5.48
N ALA A 208 1.50 7.48 -4.39
CA ALA A 208 1.87 6.15 -3.91
C ALA A 208 0.64 5.30 -3.56
N ILE A 209 -0.42 5.91 -2.98
CA ILE A 209 -1.70 5.24 -2.70
C ILE A 209 -2.36 4.78 -4.00
N LEU A 210 -2.42 5.63 -5.03
CA LEU A 210 -3.02 5.27 -6.33
C LEU A 210 -2.22 4.18 -7.05
N VAL A 211 -0.89 4.26 -7.04
CA VAL A 211 -0.01 3.20 -7.57
C VAL A 211 -0.25 1.90 -6.82
N SER A 212 -0.37 1.96 -5.49
CA SER A 212 -0.63 0.78 -4.66
C SER A 212 -1.99 0.16 -4.95
N ALA A 213 -3.03 0.99 -5.15
CA ALA A 213 -4.37 0.54 -5.48
C ALA A 213 -4.41 -0.20 -6.83
N HIS A 214 -3.74 0.34 -7.85
CA HIS A 214 -3.63 -0.30 -9.17
C HIS A 214 -2.78 -1.59 -9.13
N ALA A 215 -1.67 -1.57 -8.39
CA ALA A 215 -0.83 -2.75 -8.21
C ALA A 215 -1.57 -3.88 -7.48
N ALA A 216 -2.37 -3.55 -6.44
CA ALA A 216 -3.19 -4.51 -5.72
C ALA A 216 -4.28 -5.12 -6.61
N ALA A 217 -4.96 -4.30 -7.42
CA ALA A 217 -5.98 -4.74 -8.38
C ALA A 217 -5.49 -5.85 -9.33
N ALA A 218 -4.21 -5.81 -9.69
CA ALA A 218 -3.60 -6.81 -10.56
C ALA A 218 -3.54 -8.22 -9.93
N LEU A 219 -3.52 -8.32 -8.61
CA LEU A 219 -3.39 -9.58 -7.88
C LEU A 219 -4.68 -10.42 -7.92
N HIS A 220 -5.84 -9.77 -8.05
CA HIS A 220 -7.11 -10.49 -8.17
C HIS A 220 -7.26 -11.16 -9.55
N ARG A 221 -6.77 -10.52 -10.61
CA ARG A 221 -6.88 -11.02 -11.99
C ARG A 221 -6.11 -12.31 -12.28
N SER A 222 -5.13 -12.64 -11.46
CA SER A 222 -4.38 -13.90 -11.56
C SER A 222 -5.13 -15.11 -10.98
N GLY A 223 -6.43 -15.00 -10.70
CA GLY A 223 -7.32 -16.15 -10.51
C GLY A 223 -7.36 -17.04 -11.77
N PRO A 224 -7.66 -18.35 -11.63
CA PRO A 224 -7.63 -19.28 -12.76
C PRO A 224 -8.54 -18.75 -13.88
N ASN A 225 -8.00 -18.71 -15.10
CA ASN A 225 -8.74 -18.41 -16.33
C ASN A 225 -10.13 -19.05 -16.27
N PRO A 226 -11.23 -18.33 -16.58
CA PRO A 226 -12.42 -19.02 -17.02
C PRO A 226 -12.02 -19.79 -18.29
N SER A 227 -11.92 -21.11 -18.16
CA SER A 227 -11.95 -22.00 -19.30
C SER A 227 -13.20 -21.65 -20.09
N ALA A 228 -12.99 -21.32 -21.37
CA ALA A 228 -14.03 -21.04 -22.33
C ALA A 228 -15.22 -22.00 -22.19
N GLY A 229 -16.40 -21.42 -22.03
CA GLY A 229 -17.69 -22.04 -22.37
C GLY A 229 -18.22 -21.34 -23.61
#